data_AF-A0A847BR58-F1
#
_entry.id   AF-A0A847BR58-F1
#
_cell.length_a   1.000
_cell.length_b   1.000
_cell.length_c   1.000
_cell.angle_alpha   90.00
_cell.angle_beta   90.00
_cell.angle_gamma   90.00
#
_symmetry.space_group_name_H-M   'P 1'
#
loop_
_entity.id
_entity.type
_entity.pdbx_description
1 polymer ?
#
loop_
_entity_poly.entity_id
_entity_poly.type
_entity_poly.pdbx_seq_one_letter_code
_entity_poly.pdbx_strand_id
1 'polypeptide(L)'
;MKEIVIVSGKGGTGKTSISAAFAALKNEDAIACDCDVDAANMYILLGADFKEKEDFKSGHQAFIVQEKCRSCGKCMKVCRFDAISLKEGRYFVEPFSCEGCHYCATICPTGAIEMIPQIAGESYCSSTRFGGTLVHAKLAIGAEMSGKLIAHAKTRAREAAKVKNAKYIIVDGSPGIGCSVVSSLSGANLVVFVTEATISGLHDLKRVYALSKTFNLPSVIILNKSDLNEDAANEIEAFASSVGVKIIGRLGYKKEAWEALGEGKTLLEVPALKGDIMHFWEQIEQNL
;
A
#
# COMPACT_ATOMS: atom_id res chain seq x y z
N MET A 1 -1.62 -19.80 7.63
CA MET A 1 -1.99 -18.40 7.40
C MET A 1 -2.05 -18.14 5.91
N LYS A 2 -3.12 -17.51 5.42
CA LYS A 2 -3.34 -17.19 4.01
C LYS A 2 -3.34 -15.67 3.81
N GLU A 3 -2.53 -15.19 2.87
CA GLU A 3 -2.38 -13.77 2.55
C GLU A 3 -3.24 -13.41 1.34
N ILE A 4 -4.29 -12.62 1.56
CA ILE A 4 -5.24 -12.17 0.53
C ILE A 4 -4.90 -10.71 0.23
N VAL A 5 -4.58 -10.43 -1.02
CA VAL A 5 -4.19 -9.08 -1.46
C VAL A 5 -5.29 -8.48 -2.31
N ILE A 6 -5.90 -7.40 -1.82
CA ILE A 6 -6.94 -6.65 -2.51
C ILE A 6 -6.27 -5.48 -3.24
N VAL A 7 -6.45 -5.39 -4.55
CA VAL A 7 -5.82 -4.36 -5.40
C VAL A 7 -6.80 -3.77 -6.41
N SER A 8 -6.49 -2.57 -6.88
CA SER A 8 -7.20 -1.87 -7.94
C SER A 8 -6.21 -1.13 -8.83
N GLY A 9 -6.55 -0.92 -10.11
CA GLY A 9 -5.61 -0.20 -11.00
C GLY A 9 -5.62 1.33 -10.83
N LYS A 10 -6.59 1.88 -10.10
CA LYS A 10 -6.62 3.30 -9.68
C LYS A 10 -7.20 3.47 -8.28
N GLY A 11 -7.04 4.66 -7.71
CA GLY A 11 -7.72 5.08 -6.50
C GLY A 11 -9.23 5.27 -6.71
N GLY A 12 -10.03 5.09 -5.65
CA GLY A 12 -11.46 5.40 -5.66
C GLY A 12 -12.41 4.29 -6.15
N THR A 13 -11.91 3.10 -6.50
CA THR A 13 -12.75 1.94 -6.88
C THR A 13 -13.43 1.24 -5.70
N GLY A 14 -13.14 1.65 -4.46
CA GLY A 14 -13.71 1.05 -3.24
C GLY A 14 -12.89 -0.10 -2.64
N LYS A 15 -11.65 -0.29 -3.10
CA LYS A 15 -10.67 -1.25 -2.57
C LYS A 15 -10.60 -1.24 -1.04
N THR A 16 -10.23 -0.10 -0.44
CA THR A 16 -10.08 0.03 1.02
C THR A 16 -11.39 -0.19 1.79
N SER A 17 -12.52 0.23 1.23
CA SER A 17 -13.84 0.01 1.83
C SER A 17 -14.17 -1.49 1.93
N ILE A 18 -13.87 -2.26 0.89
CA ILE A 18 -14.05 -3.72 0.87
C ILE A 18 -13.02 -4.40 1.79
N SER A 19 -11.75 -4.01 1.72
CA SER A 19 -10.68 -4.53 2.59
C SER A 19 -11.02 -4.33 4.07
N ALA A 20 -11.51 -3.16 4.45
CA ALA A 20 -11.90 -2.84 5.83
C ALA A 20 -13.13 -3.65 6.28
N ALA A 21 -14.09 -3.87 5.39
CA ALA A 21 -15.25 -4.70 5.68
C ALA A 21 -14.85 -6.17 5.93
N PHE A 22 -13.91 -6.70 5.15
CA PHE A 22 -13.35 -8.05 5.38
C PHE A 22 -12.56 -8.14 6.67
N ALA A 23 -11.74 -7.13 6.98
CA ALA A 23 -11.01 -7.05 8.24
C ALA A 23 -11.96 -7.00 9.45
N ALA A 24 -13.02 -6.20 9.38
CA ALA A 24 -14.04 -6.15 10.42
C ALA A 24 -14.81 -7.47 10.55
N LEU A 25 -15.08 -8.16 9.43
CA LEU A 25 -15.78 -9.44 9.40
C LEU A 25 -14.97 -10.55 10.06
N LYS A 26 -13.67 -10.62 9.78
CA LYS A 26 -12.79 -11.68 10.31
C LYS A 26 -12.21 -11.35 11.67
N ASN A 27 -12.17 -10.08 12.04
CA ASN A 27 -11.79 -9.63 13.37
C ASN A 27 -10.45 -10.24 13.85
N GLU A 28 -10.45 -11.03 14.93
CA GLU A 28 -9.25 -11.67 15.49
C GLU A 28 -8.67 -12.78 14.58
N ASP A 29 -9.47 -13.37 13.68
CA ASP A 29 -8.99 -14.38 12.73
C ASP A 29 -8.11 -13.76 11.61
N ALA A 30 -8.01 -12.42 11.52
CA ALA A 30 -7.25 -11.74 10.49
C ALA A 30 -6.37 -10.60 11.03
N ILE A 31 -5.21 -10.42 10.38
CA ILE A 31 -4.45 -9.18 10.47
C ILE A 31 -4.75 -8.34 9.23
N ALA A 32 -5.27 -7.13 9.42
CA ALA A 32 -5.38 -6.16 8.35
C ALA A 32 -4.04 -5.50 8.10
N CYS A 33 -3.69 -5.26 6.83
CA CYS A 33 -2.48 -4.56 6.44
C CYS A 33 -2.79 -3.48 5.41
N ASP A 34 -2.72 -2.20 5.81
CA ASP A 34 -2.88 -1.07 4.88
C ASP A 34 -1.53 -0.77 4.21
N CYS A 35 -1.43 -1.12 2.93
CA CYS A 35 -0.24 -0.93 2.10
C CYS A 35 -0.36 0.31 1.19
N ASP A 36 -1.40 1.13 1.32
CA ASP A 36 -1.46 2.44 0.67
C ASP A 36 -0.70 3.48 1.51
N VAL A 37 0.62 3.33 1.60
CA VAL A 37 1.46 4.11 2.54
C VAL A 37 1.54 5.61 2.23
N ASP A 38 1.15 5.99 1.00
CA ASP A 38 1.04 7.37 0.55
C ASP A 38 -0.26 8.03 1.07
N ALA A 39 -1.31 7.25 1.25
CA ALA A 39 -2.65 7.72 1.60
C ALA A 39 -3.37 6.80 2.60
N ALA A 40 -2.63 6.30 3.61
CA ALA A 40 -3.15 5.33 4.57
C ALA A 40 -4.39 5.89 5.26
N ASN A 41 -5.53 5.21 5.13
CA ASN A 41 -6.83 5.68 5.61
C ASN A 41 -7.71 4.56 6.20
N MET A 42 -7.26 3.30 6.11
CA MET A 42 -8.01 2.15 6.64
C MET A 42 -8.21 2.24 8.16
N TYR A 43 -7.29 2.92 8.86
CA TYR A 43 -7.36 3.15 10.31
C TYR A 43 -8.61 3.95 10.73
N ILE A 44 -9.16 4.79 9.84
CA ILE A 44 -10.37 5.57 10.11
C ILE A 44 -11.58 4.62 10.20
N LEU A 45 -11.70 3.72 9.22
CA LEU A 45 -12.81 2.75 9.14
C LEU A 45 -12.74 1.70 10.25
N LEU A 46 -11.52 1.32 10.66
CA LEU A 46 -11.31 0.32 11.70
C LEU A 46 -11.20 0.90 13.11
N GLY A 47 -11.19 2.24 13.27
CA GLY A 47 -11.02 2.91 14.56
C GLY A 47 -9.74 2.49 15.27
N ALA A 48 -8.60 2.56 14.60
CA ALA A 48 -7.33 2.05 15.11
C ALA A 48 -6.68 2.99 16.15
N ASP A 49 -6.00 2.42 17.15
CA ASP A 49 -5.51 3.16 18.33
C ASP A 49 -4.05 3.63 18.29
N PHE A 50 -3.28 3.29 17.25
CA PHE A 50 -1.89 3.73 17.02
C PHE A 50 -0.91 3.44 18.18
N LYS A 51 -1.19 2.46 19.03
CA LYS A 51 -0.41 2.22 20.27
C LYS A 51 1.05 1.90 20.04
N GLU A 52 1.36 1.06 19.05
CA GLU A 52 2.73 0.70 18.71
C GLU A 52 3.18 1.44 17.47
N LYS A 53 4.23 2.26 17.59
CA LYS A 53 4.86 3.01 16.51
C LYS A 53 6.33 2.61 16.38
N GLU A 54 6.79 2.47 15.15
CA GLU A 54 8.19 2.27 14.82
C GLU A 54 8.62 3.14 13.64
N ASP A 55 9.78 3.80 13.77
CA ASP A 55 10.39 4.55 12.67
C ASP A 55 10.95 3.60 11.63
N PHE A 56 10.51 3.76 10.38
CA PHE A 56 11.08 3.05 9.25
C PHE A 56 12.24 3.84 8.66
N LYS A 57 13.45 3.32 8.85
CA LYS A 57 14.67 3.93 8.31
C LYS A 57 15.03 3.30 6.96
N SER A 58 15.17 4.13 5.93
CA SER A 58 15.61 3.67 4.61
C SER A 58 16.30 4.77 3.83
N GLY A 59 17.33 4.40 3.09
CA GLY A 59 18.20 5.38 2.42
C GLY A 59 19.12 6.11 3.41
N HIS A 60 19.96 6.98 2.85
CA HIS A 60 20.87 7.81 3.62
C HIS A 60 20.87 9.21 3.03
N GLN A 61 21.21 10.21 3.83
CA GLN A 61 21.44 11.57 3.38
C GLN A 61 22.89 11.95 3.68
N ALA A 62 23.54 12.60 2.73
CA ALA A 62 24.87 13.13 2.94
C ALA A 62 24.83 14.35 3.88
N PHE A 63 25.75 14.41 4.81
CA PHE A 63 25.98 15.55 5.69
C PHE A 63 27.45 15.93 5.69
N ILE A 64 27.78 17.20 5.44
CA ILE A 64 29.16 17.68 5.40
C ILE A 64 29.54 18.24 6.77
N VAL A 65 30.42 17.52 7.47
CA VAL A 65 31.03 17.93 8.73
C VAL A 65 32.03 19.04 8.46
N GLN A 66 31.68 20.27 8.86
CA GLN A 66 32.41 21.47 8.46
C GLN A 66 33.84 21.50 9.02
N GLU A 67 34.04 20.94 10.21
CA GLU A 67 35.33 20.86 10.90
C GLU A 67 36.34 19.97 10.17
N LYS A 68 35.86 18.98 9.41
CA LYS A 68 36.69 18.07 8.60
C LYS A 68 36.82 18.54 7.15
N CYS A 69 35.98 19.49 6.73
CA CYS A 69 35.88 19.92 5.34
C CYS A 69 36.97 20.95 5.02
N ARG A 70 37.78 20.67 3.99
CA ARG A 70 38.80 21.61 3.47
C ARG A 70 38.32 22.42 2.25
N SER A 71 37.01 22.49 2.01
CA SER A 71 36.39 23.21 0.90
C SER A 71 36.97 22.96 -0.50
N CYS A 72 37.34 21.71 -0.82
CA CYS A 72 37.95 21.37 -2.12
C CYS A 72 36.96 21.19 -3.29
N GLY A 73 35.65 21.18 -3.03
CA GLY A 73 34.59 21.14 -4.06
C GLY A 73 34.43 19.84 -4.84
N LYS A 74 35.20 18.77 -4.55
CA LYS A 74 35.09 17.49 -5.25
C LYS A 74 33.69 16.88 -5.16
N CYS A 75 33.07 16.94 -3.97
CA CYS A 75 31.73 16.42 -3.75
C CYS A 75 30.68 17.10 -4.64
N MET A 76 30.73 18.43 -4.77
CA MET A 76 29.84 19.20 -5.66
C MET A 76 30.02 18.79 -7.12
N LYS A 77 31.26 18.67 -7.60
CA LYS A 77 31.55 18.30 -9.01
C LYS A 77 31.02 16.93 -9.41
N VAL A 78 30.87 16.01 -8.46
CA VAL A 78 30.42 14.65 -8.75
C VAL A 78 28.94 14.41 -8.45
N CYS A 79 28.27 15.38 -7.82
CA CYS A 79 26.86 15.27 -7.53
C CYS A 79 26.06 15.40 -8.83
N ARG A 80 25.34 14.34 -9.22
CA ARG A 80 24.47 14.35 -10.41
C ARG A 80 23.08 14.93 -10.17
N PHE A 81 22.78 15.26 -8.92
CA PHE A 81 21.47 15.71 -8.45
C PHE A 81 21.48 17.17 -8.00
N ASP A 82 22.60 17.86 -8.22
CA ASP A 82 22.83 19.25 -7.79
C ASP A 82 22.53 19.51 -6.31
N ALA A 83 22.65 18.46 -5.48
CA ALA A 83 22.29 18.48 -4.07
C ALA A 83 23.35 19.15 -3.18
N ILE A 84 24.40 19.76 -3.74
CA ILE A 84 25.48 20.37 -2.96
C ILE A 84 25.64 21.82 -3.39
N SER A 85 25.42 22.73 -2.44
CA SER A 85 25.54 24.18 -2.63
C SER A 85 26.79 24.73 -1.95
N LEU A 86 27.31 25.84 -2.46
CA LEU A 86 28.41 26.61 -1.88
C LEU A 86 27.85 27.91 -1.31
N LYS A 87 27.98 28.11 0.01
CA LYS A 87 27.58 29.35 0.72
C LYS A 87 28.75 29.81 1.59
N GLU A 88 29.19 31.05 1.41
CA GLU A 88 30.28 31.65 2.21
C GLU A 88 31.55 30.79 2.26
N GLY A 89 31.94 30.18 1.14
CA GLY A 89 33.14 29.32 1.07
C GLY A 89 32.98 27.93 1.70
N ARG A 90 31.78 27.57 2.18
CA ARG A 90 31.45 26.26 2.76
C ARG A 90 30.43 25.52 1.93
N TYR A 91 30.57 24.19 1.89
CA TYR A 91 29.68 23.31 1.14
C TYR A 91 28.58 22.74 2.05
N PHE A 92 27.35 22.75 1.56
CA PHE A 92 26.17 22.23 2.24
C PHE A 92 25.39 21.29 1.34
N VAL A 93 24.83 20.24 1.91
CA VAL A 93 23.92 19.34 1.19
C VAL A 93 22.50 19.87 1.32
N GLU A 94 21.80 20.01 0.20
CA GLU A 94 20.36 20.28 0.15
C GLU A 94 19.60 18.96 0.36
N PRO A 95 18.86 18.78 1.47
CA PRO A 95 18.24 17.51 1.83
C PRO A 95 17.32 16.93 0.75
N PHE A 96 16.43 17.75 0.20
CA PHE A 96 15.40 17.29 -0.74
C PHE A 96 15.92 16.91 -2.12
N SER A 97 17.14 17.34 -2.46
CA SER A 97 17.79 16.97 -3.73
C SER A 97 18.75 15.80 -3.57
N CYS A 98 19.02 15.35 -2.34
CA CYS A 98 20.03 14.34 -2.07
C CYS A 98 19.47 12.92 -2.21
N GLU A 99 19.84 12.23 -3.28
CA GLU A 99 19.48 10.81 -3.50
C GLU A 99 20.22 9.81 -2.60
N GLY A 100 21.14 10.27 -1.75
CA GLY A 100 21.85 9.35 -0.85
C GLY A 100 22.76 8.34 -1.56
N CYS A 101 23.23 8.63 -2.78
CA CYS A 101 23.97 7.68 -3.62
C CYS A 101 25.42 7.37 -3.16
N HIS A 102 25.88 7.96 -2.04
CA HIS A 102 27.20 7.80 -1.42
C HIS A 102 28.41 8.32 -2.22
N TYR A 103 28.26 8.68 -3.50
CA TYR A 103 29.39 9.04 -4.35
C TYR A 103 30.22 10.24 -3.83
N CYS A 104 29.54 11.24 -3.25
CA CYS A 104 30.21 12.38 -2.62
C CYS A 104 31.07 11.96 -1.41
N ALA A 105 30.59 11.04 -0.58
CA ALA A 105 31.34 10.52 0.56
C ALA A 105 32.56 9.73 0.10
N THR A 106 32.40 8.88 -0.92
CA THR A 106 33.50 8.09 -1.49
C THR A 106 34.63 8.95 -2.05
N ILE A 107 34.33 10.09 -2.71
CA ILE A 107 35.36 10.95 -3.31
C ILE A 107 36.00 11.93 -2.31
N CYS A 108 35.45 12.06 -1.10
CA CYS A 108 35.89 13.05 -0.13
C CYS A 108 37.27 12.69 0.46
N PRO A 109 38.33 13.45 0.18
CA PRO A 109 39.69 13.08 0.56
C PRO A 109 39.95 13.18 2.07
N THR A 110 39.10 13.90 2.81
CA THR A 110 39.22 14.08 4.27
C THR A 110 38.18 13.28 5.04
N GLY A 111 37.33 12.50 4.36
CA GLY A 111 36.23 11.78 5.02
C GLY A 111 35.22 12.70 5.72
N ALA A 112 35.07 13.94 5.26
CA ALA A 112 34.22 14.95 5.88
C ALA A 112 32.71 14.77 5.64
N ILE A 113 32.31 13.73 4.89
CA ILE A 113 30.91 13.53 4.51
C ILE A 113 30.40 12.26 5.20
N GLU A 114 29.43 12.46 6.07
CA GLU A 114 28.76 11.38 6.80
C GLU A 114 27.46 11.04 6.08
N MET A 115 27.14 9.74 6.00
CA MET A 115 25.92 9.25 5.39
C MET A 115 24.96 8.88 6.52
N ILE A 116 23.97 9.74 6.77
CA ILE A 116 23.06 9.61 7.90
C ILE A 116 21.81 8.84 7.44
N PRO A 117 21.42 7.74 8.09
CA PRO A 117 20.18 7.04 7.78
C PRO A 117 18.96 7.96 7.86
N GLN A 118 18.10 7.89 6.85
CA GLN A 118 16.88 8.71 6.78
C GLN A 118 15.69 7.96 7.36
N ILE A 119 14.84 8.68 8.09
CA ILE A 119 13.50 8.18 8.45
C ILE A 119 12.63 8.35 7.21
N ALA A 120 12.40 7.26 6.50
CA ALA A 120 11.62 7.25 5.27
C ALA A 120 10.11 7.12 5.54
N GLY A 121 9.72 6.77 6.76
CA GLY A 121 8.34 6.72 7.18
C GLY A 121 8.20 6.15 8.58
N GLU A 122 6.95 5.83 8.92
CA GLU A 122 6.57 5.29 10.21
C GLU A 122 5.64 4.10 9.96
N SER A 123 5.76 3.07 10.78
CA SER A 123 4.85 1.93 10.77
C SER A 123 4.19 1.76 12.12
N TYR A 124 3.00 1.20 12.10
CA TYR A 124 2.13 1.08 13.26
C TYR A 124 1.55 -0.33 13.34
N CYS A 125 1.42 -0.84 14.56
CA CYS A 125 0.63 -2.02 14.87
C CYS A 125 -0.44 -1.60 15.88
N SER A 126 -1.70 -1.62 15.43
CA SER A 126 -2.81 -0.98 16.13
C SER A 126 -3.91 -1.98 16.41
N SER A 127 -4.58 -1.84 17.56
CA SER A 127 -5.82 -2.57 17.81
C SER A 127 -6.97 -1.84 17.12
N THR A 128 -7.95 -2.59 16.60
CA THR A 128 -9.14 -2.02 15.95
C THR A 128 -10.33 -2.03 16.89
N ARG A 129 -11.34 -1.19 16.62
CA ARG A 129 -12.59 -1.15 17.41
C ARG A 129 -13.40 -2.46 17.35
N PHE A 130 -13.06 -3.34 16.42
CA PHE A 130 -13.71 -4.65 16.26
C PHE A 130 -13.04 -5.74 17.11
N GLY A 131 -11.81 -5.52 17.60
CA GLY A 131 -10.99 -6.52 18.32
C GLY A 131 -9.80 -7.04 17.51
N GLY A 132 -9.74 -6.70 16.22
CA GLY A 132 -8.71 -7.14 15.29
C GLY A 132 -7.42 -6.32 15.38
N THR A 133 -6.49 -6.60 14.48
CA THR A 133 -5.21 -5.87 14.39
C THR A 133 -5.06 -5.24 13.03
N LEU A 134 -4.64 -3.98 13.00
CA LEU A 134 -4.26 -3.26 11.80
C LEU A 134 -2.76 -2.96 11.85
N VAL A 135 -2.03 -3.46 10.86
CA VAL A 135 -0.70 -2.98 10.54
C VAL A 135 -0.81 -1.96 9.42
N HIS A 136 -0.26 -0.78 9.59
CA HIS A 136 -0.27 0.24 8.55
C HIS A 136 0.98 1.10 8.64
N ALA A 137 1.29 1.81 7.57
CA ALA A 137 2.46 2.65 7.52
C ALA A 137 2.18 3.94 6.78
N LYS A 138 2.98 4.96 7.08
CA LYS A 138 2.88 6.29 6.48
C LYS A 138 4.26 6.73 6.04
N LEU A 139 4.40 7.16 4.79
CA LEU A 139 5.65 7.73 4.31
C LEU A 139 5.93 9.09 4.95
N ALA A 140 7.21 9.36 5.18
CA ALA A 140 7.67 10.71 5.51
C ALA A 140 7.55 11.61 4.27
N ILE A 141 7.38 12.91 4.50
CA ILE A 141 7.24 13.90 3.44
C ILE A 141 8.52 13.89 2.58
N GLY A 142 8.34 13.73 1.26
CA GLY A 142 9.44 13.71 0.29
C GLY A 142 10.20 12.38 0.20
N ALA A 143 9.75 11.32 0.89
CA ALA A 143 10.36 10.00 0.77
C ALA A 143 9.79 9.21 -0.44
N GLU A 144 10.67 8.62 -1.26
CA GLU A 144 10.26 7.85 -2.45
C GLU A 144 10.23 6.33 -2.22
N MET A 145 10.56 5.84 -1.02
CA MET A 145 10.75 4.40 -0.73
C MET A 145 9.46 3.64 -0.36
N SER A 146 8.35 3.93 -1.04
CA SER A 146 7.03 3.32 -0.81
C SER A 146 7.07 1.79 -0.81
N GLY A 147 7.70 1.18 -1.82
CA GLY A 147 7.80 -0.28 -1.94
C GLY A 147 8.49 -0.97 -0.76
N LYS A 148 9.58 -0.39 -0.25
CA LYS A 148 10.28 -0.96 0.92
C LYS A 148 9.47 -0.80 2.20
N LEU A 149 8.79 0.33 2.37
CA LEU A 149 7.90 0.54 3.52
C LEU A 149 6.72 -0.44 3.49
N ILE A 150 6.14 -0.69 2.32
CA ILE A 150 5.10 -1.72 2.12
C ILE A 150 5.63 -3.11 2.50
N ALA A 151 6.81 -3.48 2.01
CA ALA A 151 7.43 -4.77 2.36
C ALA A 151 7.67 -4.90 3.88
N HIS A 152 8.08 -3.81 4.53
CA HIS A 152 8.22 -3.75 5.99
C HIS A 152 6.87 -3.91 6.70
N ALA A 153 5.83 -3.18 6.29
CA ALA A 153 4.48 -3.31 6.85
C ALA A 153 3.94 -4.74 6.72
N LYS A 154 4.14 -5.39 5.56
CA LYS A 154 3.75 -6.79 5.36
C LYS A 154 4.54 -7.75 6.24
N THR A 155 5.82 -7.48 6.47
CA THR A 155 6.65 -8.29 7.38
C THR A 155 6.10 -8.22 8.80
N ARG A 156 5.82 -7.01 9.29
CA ARG A 156 5.17 -6.80 10.59
C ARG A 156 3.79 -7.47 10.67
N ALA A 157 2.99 -7.42 9.61
CA ALA A 157 1.69 -8.09 9.56
C ALA A 157 1.83 -9.61 9.70
N ARG A 158 2.84 -10.22 9.06
CA ARG A 158 3.14 -11.65 9.20
C ARG A 158 3.63 -12.01 10.59
N GLU A 159 4.42 -11.15 11.24
CA GLU A 159 4.86 -11.33 12.62
C GLU A 159 3.67 -11.25 13.60
N ALA A 160 2.85 -10.21 13.49
CA ALA A 160 1.63 -10.04 14.28
C ALA A 160 0.68 -11.22 14.12
N ALA A 161 0.52 -11.72 12.89
CA ALA A 161 -0.33 -12.86 12.62
C ALA A 161 0.18 -14.17 13.24
N LYS A 162 1.50 -14.37 13.29
CA LYS A 162 2.10 -15.51 14.02
C LYS A 162 1.84 -15.42 15.51
N VAL A 163 2.06 -14.23 16.11
CA VAL A 163 1.86 -14.00 17.54
C VAL A 163 0.40 -14.21 17.93
N LYS A 164 -0.54 -13.73 17.12
CA LYS A 164 -1.98 -13.84 17.36
C LYS A 164 -2.61 -15.12 16.82
N ASN A 165 -1.83 -16.00 16.19
CA ASN A 165 -2.31 -17.21 15.52
C ASN A 165 -3.45 -16.94 14.51
N ALA A 166 -3.36 -15.82 13.78
CA ALA A 166 -4.38 -15.41 12.83
C ALA A 166 -4.38 -16.32 11.58
N LYS A 167 -5.56 -16.62 11.07
CA LYS A 167 -5.74 -17.46 9.88
C LYS A 167 -5.42 -16.69 8.60
N TYR A 168 -5.71 -15.40 8.59
CA TYR A 168 -5.64 -14.57 7.38
C TYR A 168 -4.77 -13.32 7.59
N ILE A 169 -4.15 -12.87 6.50
CA ILE A 169 -3.70 -11.48 6.35
C ILE A 169 -4.50 -10.87 5.22
N ILE A 170 -5.17 -9.76 5.50
CA ILE A 170 -5.98 -9.01 4.54
C ILE A 170 -5.20 -7.76 4.18
N VAL A 171 -4.62 -7.73 2.99
CA VAL A 171 -3.77 -6.64 2.54
C VAL A 171 -4.57 -5.71 1.65
N ASP A 172 -4.73 -4.46 2.09
CA ASP A 172 -5.21 -3.37 1.26
C ASP A 172 -4.05 -2.84 0.42
N GLY A 173 -3.88 -3.39 -0.79
CA GLY A 173 -2.74 -3.10 -1.66
C GLY A 173 -2.75 -1.68 -2.22
N SER A 174 -1.60 -1.18 -2.66
CA SER A 174 -1.54 0.14 -3.30
C SER A 174 -2.27 0.14 -4.66
N PRO A 175 -2.82 1.28 -5.10
CA PRO A 175 -3.38 1.40 -6.44
C PRO A 175 -2.28 1.45 -7.52
N GLY A 176 -2.65 1.15 -8.76
CA GLY A 176 -1.78 1.33 -9.93
C GLY A 176 -1.03 0.07 -10.37
N ILE A 177 0.17 0.23 -10.93
CA ILE A 177 0.99 -0.86 -11.49
C ILE A 177 2.49 -0.74 -11.16
N GLY A 178 2.87 0.19 -10.28
CA GLY A 178 4.28 0.45 -9.95
C GLY A 178 4.86 -0.52 -8.91
N CYS A 179 6.06 -0.20 -8.44
CA CYS A 179 6.77 -0.97 -7.40
C CYS A 179 5.94 -1.17 -6.12
N SER A 180 5.07 -0.22 -5.77
CA SER A 180 4.16 -0.33 -4.61
C SER A 180 3.22 -1.52 -4.76
N VAL A 181 2.60 -1.70 -5.94
CA VAL A 181 1.69 -2.82 -6.22
C VAL A 181 2.42 -4.14 -6.24
N VAL A 182 3.62 -4.19 -6.84
CA VAL A 182 4.48 -5.40 -6.80
C VAL A 182 4.80 -5.79 -5.35
N SER A 183 5.13 -4.81 -4.51
CA SER A 183 5.42 -5.03 -3.10
C SER A 183 4.17 -5.53 -2.34
N SER A 184 2.99 -4.97 -2.65
CA SER A 184 1.70 -5.45 -2.12
C SER A 184 1.38 -6.88 -2.55
N LEU A 185 1.67 -7.27 -3.79
CA LEU A 185 1.39 -8.62 -4.31
C LEU A 185 2.37 -9.70 -3.80
N SER A 186 3.58 -9.31 -3.41
CA SER A 186 4.64 -10.25 -3.04
C SER A 186 4.27 -11.14 -1.84
N GLY A 187 4.11 -12.45 -2.08
CA GLY A 187 3.74 -13.43 -1.05
C GLY A 187 2.23 -13.66 -0.90
N ALA A 188 1.41 -13.10 -1.79
CA ALA A 188 -0.03 -13.37 -1.83
C ALA A 188 -0.33 -14.85 -2.10
N ASN A 189 -1.39 -15.36 -1.48
CA ASN A 189 -2.01 -16.63 -1.82
C ASN A 189 -3.18 -16.45 -2.80
N LEU A 190 -3.88 -15.31 -2.73
CA LEU A 190 -4.97 -14.94 -3.62
C LEU A 190 -4.98 -13.43 -3.84
N VAL A 191 -5.22 -13.01 -5.07
CA VAL A 191 -5.40 -11.61 -5.45
C VAL A 191 -6.88 -11.34 -5.71
N VAL A 192 -7.42 -10.31 -5.07
CA VAL A 192 -8.80 -9.85 -5.29
C VAL A 192 -8.75 -8.51 -6.01
N PHE A 193 -9.17 -8.49 -7.27
CA PHE A 193 -9.30 -7.25 -8.02
C PHE A 193 -10.62 -6.56 -7.67
N VAL A 194 -10.54 -5.31 -7.24
CA VAL A 194 -11.71 -4.44 -7.07
C VAL A 194 -11.71 -3.41 -8.19
N THR A 195 -12.68 -3.54 -9.09
CA THR A 195 -12.88 -2.62 -10.22
C THR A 195 -14.29 -2.04 -10.22
N GLU A 196 -14.50 -0.95 -10.93
CA GLU A 196 -15.82 -0.35 -11.15
C GLU A 196 -16.29 -0.50 -12.60
N ALA A 197 -17.60 -0.51 -12.83
CA ALA A 197 -18.22 -0.61 -14.15
C ALA A 197 -18.03 0.66 -14.99
N THR A 198 -16.79 0.90 -15.42
CA THR A 198 -16.40 2.02 -16.30
C THR A 198 -15.32 1.56 -17.29
N ILE A 199 -15.20 2.26 -18.43
CA ILE A 199 -14.13 2.01 -19.43
C ILE A 199 -12.75 2.10 -18.77
N SER A 200 -12.53 3.11 -17.90
CA SER A 200 -11.29 3.24 -17.15
C SER A 200 -11.03 2.05 -16.23
N GLY A 201 -12.06 1.56 -15.54
CA GLY A 201 -11.97 0.38 -14.67
C GLY A 201 -11.54 -0.87 -15.43
N LEU A 202 -12.04 -1.08 -16.66
CA LEU A 202 -11.61 -2.18 -17.52
C LEU A 202 -10.13 -2.06 -17.91
N HIS A 203 -9.68 -0.88 -18.35
CA HIS A 203 -8.28 -0.66 -18.73
C HIS A 203 -7.32 -0.89 -17.55
N ASP A 204 -7.70 -0.39 -16.38
CA ASP A 204 -6.95 -0.52 -15.14
C ASP A 204 -6.90 -1.98 -14.68
N LEU A 205 -8.04 -2.69 -14.70
CA LEU A 205 -8.12 -4.12 -14.41
C LEU A 205 -7.20 -4.93 -15.33
N LYS A 206 -7.23 -4.67 -16.64
CA LYS A 206 -6.37 -5.36 -17.63
C LYS A 206 -4.89 -5.21 -17.28
N ARG A 207 -4.47 -4.02 -16.84
CA ARG A 207 -3.09 -3.72 -16.48
C ARG A 207 -2.66 -4.42 -15.19
N VAL A 208 -3.47 -4.36 -14.13
CA VAL A 208 -3.14 -5.02 -12.86
C VAL A 208 -3.20 -6.54 -13.00
N TYR A 209 -4.15 -7.08 -13.79
CA TYR A 209 -4.18 -8.50 -14.13
C TYR A 209 -2.93 -8.95 -14.88
N ALA A 210 -2.47 -8.17 -15.88
CA ALA A 210 -1.23 -8.49 -16.59
C ALA A 210 -0.02 -8.55 -15.63
N LEU A 211 0.03 -7.64 -14.66
CA LEU A 211 1.06 -7.64 -13.61
C LEU A 211 0.92 -8.83 -12.66
N SER A 212 -0.28 -9.18 -12.17
CA SER A 212 -0.44 -10.33 -11.27
C SER A 212 -0.08 -11.65 -11.96
N LYS A 213 -0.33 -11.75 -13.27
CA LYS A 213 -0.02 -12.92 -14.08
C LYS A 213 1.47 -13.20 -14.15
N THR A 214 2.34 -12.18 -14.11
CA THR A 214 3.80 -12.41 -14.09
C THR A 214 4.26 -13.17 -12.83
N PHE A 215 3.44 -13.19 -11.78
CA PHE A 215 3.70 -13.90 -10.53
C PHE A 215 2.92 -15.23 -10.40
N ASN A 216 2.15 -15.63 -11.42
CA ASN A 216 1.28 -16.83 -11.40
C ASN A 216 0.36 -16.89 -10.17
N LEU A 217 -0.16 -15.75 -9.74
CA LEU A 217 -1.02 -15.68 -8.56
C LEU A 217 -2.47 -16.02 -8.93
N PRO A 218 -3.15 -16.90 -8.17
CA PRO A 218 -4.59 -17.06 -8.25
C PRO A 218 -5.28 -15.72 -8.06
N SER A 219 -6.34 -15.48 -8.82
CA SER A 219 -7.04 -14.20 -8.76
C SER A 219 -8.53 -14.33 -8.98
N VAL A 220 -9.28 -13.43 -8.35
CA VAL A 220 -10.73 -13.26 -8.48
C VAL A 220 -11.07 -11.78 -8.62
N ILE A 221 -12.28 -11.47 -9.11
CA ILE A 221 -12.75 -10.10 -9.32
C ILE A 221 -14.00 -9.83 -8.47
N ILE A 222 -14.04 -8.67 -7.83
CA ILE A 222 -15.26 -8.04 -7.32
C ILE A 222 -15.55 -6.83 -8.20
N LEU A 223 -16.73 -6.84 -8.84
CA LEU A 223 -17.20 -5.71 -9.62
C LEU A 223 -18.00 -4.76 -8.71
N ASN A 224 -17.35 -3.70 -8.25
CA ASN A 224 -17.98 -2.67 -7.44
C ASN A 224 -18.68 -1.62 -8.32
N LYS A 225 -19.60 -0.85 -7.73
CA LYS A 225 -20.46 0.13 -8.44
C LYS A 225 -20.93 -0.42 -9.79
N SER A 226 -21.40 -1.67 -9.76
CA SER A 226 -21.59 -2.51 -10.96
C SER A 226 -22.71 -2.05 -11.89
N ASP A 227 -23.47 -1.05 -11.45
CA ASP A 227 -24.64 -0.42 -12.04
C ASP A 227 -24.34 0.98 -12.62
N LEU A 228 -23.09 1.45 -12.59
CA LEU A 228 -22.73 2.75 -13.18
C LEU A 228 -22.89 2.78 -14.71
N ASN A 229 -22.55 1.68 -15.37
CA ASN A 229 -22.67 1.54 -16.82
C ASN A 229 -22.74 0.05 -17.18
N GLU A 230 -23.87 -0.36 -17.75
CA GLU A 230 -24.15 -1.76 -18.07
C GLU A 230 -23.22 -2.31 -19.16
N ASP A 231 -22.93 -1.52 -20.21
CA ASP A 231 -22.02 -1.91 -21.29
C ASP A 231 -20.60 -2.18 -20.75
N ALA A 232 -20.08 -1.29 -19.92
CA ALA A 232 -18.78 -1.45 -19.29
C ALA A 232 -18.74 -2.64 -18.32
N ALA A 233 -19.83 -2.90 -17.59
CA ALA A 233 -19.94 -4.11 -16.77
C ALA A 233 -19.86 -5.38 -17.63
N ASN A 234 -20.60 -5.42 -18.75
CA ASN A 234 -20.58 -6.54 -19.69
C ASN A 234 -19.19 -6.74 -20.32
N GLU A 235 -18.48 -5.66 -20.66
CA GLU A 235 -17.11 -5.75 -21.16
C GLU A 235 -16.12 -6.31 -20.11
N ILE A 236 -16.29 -5.95 -18.83
CA ILE A 236 -15.49 -6.50 -17.72
C ILE A 236 -15.77 -8.00 -17.55
N GLU A 237 -17.04 -8.42 -17.64
CA GLU A 237 -17.42 -9.84 -17.57
C GLU A 237 -16.87 -10.65 -18.76
N ALA A 238 -16.95 -10.08 -19.97
CA ALA A 238 -16.36 -10.68 -21.16
C ALA A 238 -14.84 -10.81 -21.03
N PHE A 239 -14.17 -9.77 -20.51
CA PHE A 239 -12.74 -9.83 -20.24
C PHE A 239 -12.41 -10.90 -19.20
N ALA A 240 -13.08 -10.91 -18.04
CA ALA A 240 -12.88 -11.88 -16.98
C ALA A 240 -13.02 -13.32 -17.49
N SER A 241 -14.06 -13.58 -18.29
CA SER A 241 -14.28 -14.87 -18.96
C SER A 241 -13.15 -15.23 -19.92
N SER A 242 -12.69 -14.27 -20.74
CA SER A 242 -11.62 -14.49 -21.72
C SER A 242 -10.27 -14.86 -21.09
N VAL A 243 -10.02 -14.41 -19.85
CA VAL A 243 -8.78 -14.68 -19.12
C VAL A 243 -8.93 -15.76 -18.03
N GLY A 244 -10.12 -16.37 -17.91
CA GLY A 244 -10.40 -17.42 -16.93
C GLY A 244 -10.39 -16.95 -15.47
N VAL A 245 -10.69 -15.67 -15.20
CA VAL A 245 -10.74 -15.11 -13.85
C VAL A 245 -12.19 -15.03 -13.39
N LYS A 246 -12.51 -15.62 -12.24
CA LYS A 246 -13.87 -15.65 -11.70
C LYS A 246 -14.26 -14.29 -11.14
N ILE A 247 -15.42 -13.78 -11.52
CA ILE A 247 -16.11 -12.70 -10.79
C ILE A 247 -16.87 -13.36 -9.64
N ILE A 248 -16.47 -13.04 -8.41
CA ILE A 248 -17.04 -13.62 -7.19
C ILE A 248 -18.18 -12.80 -6.60
N GLY A 249 -18.44 -11.61 -7.15
CA GLY A 249 -19.44 -10.70 -6.60
C GLY A 249 -19.62 -9.43 -7.42
N ARG A 250 -20.85 -8.91 -7.38
CA ARG A 250 -21.23 -7.60 -7.91
C ARG A 250 -21.80 -6.78 -6.77
N LEU A 251 -21.34 -5.53 -6.63
CA LEU A 251 -21.85 -4.59 -5.64
C LEU A 251 -22.36 -3.35 -6.37
N GLY A 252 -23.66 -3.07 -6.30
CA GLY A 252 -24.24 -1.85 -6.86
C GLY A 252 -23.87 -0.61 -6.03
N TYR A 253 -23.97 0.57 -6.64
CA TYR A 253 -23.82 1.83 -5.94
C TYR A 253 -24.99 2.02 -4.97
N LYS A 254 -24.69 2.20 -3.68
CA LYS A 254 -25.68 2.52 -2.66
C LYS A 254 -25.27 3.80 -1.94
N LYS A 255 -26.21 4.73 -1.78
CA LYS A 255 -25.95 6.02 -1.12
C LYS A 255 -25.60 5.84 0.36
N GLU A 256 -26.26 4.89 1.01
CA GLU A 256 -26.05 4.52 2.41
C GLU A 256 -24.63 4.01 2.66
N ALA A 257 -23.99 3.40 1.64
CA ALA A 257 -22.59 2.99 1.72
C ALA A 257 -21.66 4.20 1.83
N TRP A 258 -21.92 5.23 1.02
CA TRP A 258 -21.16 6.48 1.05
C TRP A 258 -21.34 7.25 2.35
N GLU A 259 -22.58 7.34 2.84
CA GLU A 259 -22.90 7.99 4.12
C GLU A 259 -22.20 7.27 5.28
N ALA A 260 -22.27 5.94 5.32
CA ALA A 260 -21.60 5.13 6.34
C ALA A 260 -20.07 5.31 6.31
N LEU A 261 -19.44 5.24 5.14
CA LEU A 261 -18.00 5.48 5.01
C LEU A 261 -17.61 6.89 5.48
N GLY A 262 -18.43 7.90 5.18
CA GLY A 262 -18.24 9.28 5.65
C GLY A 262 -18.31 9.43 7.17
N GLU A 263 -19.07 8.57 7.84
CA GLU A 263 -19.15 8.47 9.31
C GLU A 263 -18.06 7.57 9.92
N GLY A 264 -17.11 7.07 9.12
CA GLY A 264 -16.08 6.14 9.58
C GLY A 264 -16.62 4.73 9.88
N LYS A 265 -17.75 4.34 9.29
CA LYS A 265 -18.32 2.98 9.35
C LYS A 265 -17.87 2.14 8.16
N THR A 266 -17.68 0.85 8.39
CA THR A 266 -17.34 -0.13 7.35
C THR A 266 -18.58 -0.55 6.56
N LEU A 267 -18.40 -1.11 5.36
CA LEU A 267 -19.52 -1.66 4.58
C LEU A 267 -20.25 -2.80 5.29
N LEU A 268 -19.59 -3.50 6.22
CA LEU A 268 -20.17 -4.55 7.04
C LEU A 268 -21.25 -4.02 8.01
N GLU A 269 -21.12 -2.76 8.42
CA GLU A 269 -22.07 -2.09 9.32
C GLU A 269 -23.31 -1.56 8.59
N VAL A 270 -23.35 -1.64 7.26
CA VAL A 270 -24.51 -1.28 6.44
C VAL A 270 -25.40 -2.53 6.25
N PRO A 271 -26.60 -2.60 6.84
CA PRO A 271 -27.44 -3.80 6.81
C PRO A 271 -27.73 -4.31 5.39
N ALA A 272 -27.94 -3.38 4.45
CA ALA A 272 -28.22 -3.69 3.06
C ALA A 272 -27.02 -4.23 2.25
N LEU A 273 -25.80 -4.20 2.81
CA LEU A 273 -24.57 -4.69 2.16
C LEU A 273 -23.93 -5.85 2.91
N LYS A 274 -24.29 -6.07 4.18
CA LYS A 274 -23.71 -7.12 5.02
C LYS A 274 -23.74 -8.50 4.36
N GLY A 275 -24.86 -8.86 3.73
CA GLY A 275 -25.02 -10.12 3.00
C GLY A 275 -24.04 -10.26 1.83
N ASP A 276 -23.86 -9.19 1.05
CA ASP A 276 -22.93 -9.17 -0.09
C ASP A 276 -21.48 -9.37 0.39
N ILE A 277 -21.07 -8.65 1.44
CA ILE A 277 -19.72 -8.77 2.02
C ILE A 277 -19.44 -10.19 2.55
N MET A 278 -20.40 -10.79 3.25
CA MET A 278 -20.28 -12.17 3.72
C MET A 278 -20.15 -13.15 2.55
N HIS A 279 -20.98 -13.00 1.52
CA HIS A 279 -20.93 -13.84 0.33
C HIS A 279 -19.58 -13.72 -0.41
N PHE A 280 -19.07 -12.51 -0.59
CA PHE A 280 -17.77 -12.31 -1.24
C PHE A 280 -16.65 -13.00 -0.46
N TRP A 281 -16.70 -12.94 0.88
CA TRP A 281 -15.71 -13.62 1.71
C TRP A 281 -15.80 -15.15 1.60
N GLU A 282 -17.01 -15.73 1.59
CA GLU A 282 -17.19 -17.18 1.36
C GLU A 282 -16.60 -17.61 0.02
N GLN A 283 -16.79 -16.80 -1.03
CA GLN A 283 -16.18 -17.06 -2.33
C GLN A 283 -14.65 -16.94 -2.29
N ILE A 284 -14.10 -15.98 -1.55
CA ILE A 284 -12.64 -15.87 -1.32
C ILE A 284 -12.12 -17.16 -0.67
N GLU A 285 -12.77 -17.67 0.37
CA GLU A 285 -12.36 -18.91 1.04
C GLU A 285 -12.40 -20.14 0.12
N GLN A 286 -13.33 -20.19 -0.83
CA GLN A 286 -13.41 -21.27 -1.83
C GLN A 286 -12.30 -21.22 -2.89
N ASN A 287 -11.62 -20.07 -3.06
CA ASN A 287 -10.58 -19.86 -4.07
C ASN A 287 -9.15 -19.77 -3.47
N LEU A 288 -9.00 -20.04 -2.16
CA LEU A 288 -7.72 -20.01 -1.41
C LEU A 288 -6.99 -21.37 -1.37
#